data_AF-A0A1G2EM64-F1
#
_entry.id   AF-A0A1G2EM64-F1
#
_cell.length_a   1.000
_cell.length_b   1.000
_cell.length_c   1.000
_cell.angle_alpha   90.00
_cell.angle_beta   90.00
_cell.angle_gamma   90.00
#
_symmetry.space_group_name_H-M   'P 1'
#
loop_
_entity.id
_entity.type
_entity.pdbx_description
1 polymer ?
#
loop_
_entity_poly.entity_id
_entity_poly.type
_entity_poly.pdbx_seq_one_letter_code
_entity_poly.pdbx_strand_id
1 'polypeptide(L)'
;MKKHINSLLAFLLLSAFFVPLAVSAARVEIPNPFGPDSTIWTILGRLINWAFYIAAFGGVIAICVAAFIFLTSAGDPEKVKKGRNLITWAIIGIIVIFLSKGIINLLLEILGAEARIE
;
A
#
# COMPACT_ATOMS: atom_id res chain seq x y z
N MET A 1 -22.00 -34.02 51.75
CA MET A 1 -22.02 -32.95 50.72
C MET A 1 -20.79 -32.04 50.78
N LYS A 2 -20.36 -31.54 51.96
CA LYS A 2 -19.18 -30.64 52.10
C LYS A 2 -17.85 -31.21 51.55
N LYS A 3 -17.62 -32.53 51.68
CA LYS A 3 -16.40 -33.21 51.19
C LYS A 3 -16.21 -33.14 49.67
N HIS A 4 -17.30 -33.12 48.90
CA HIS A 4 -17.24 -33.07 47.42
C HIS A 4 -17.18 -31.63 46.90
N ILE A 5 -17.82 -30.70 47.62
CA ILE A 5 -17.71 -29.25 47.36
C ILE A 5 -16.27 -28.76 47.52
N ASN A 6 -15.58 -29.18 48.58
CA ASN A 6 -14.19 -28.77 48.81
C ASN A 6 -13.23 -29.34 47.74
N SER A 7 -13.52 -30.54 47.22
CA SER A 7 -12.75 -31.14 46.13
C SER A 7 -12.96 -30.42 44.80
N LEU A 8 -14.17 -29.91 44.53
CA LEU A 8 -14.45 -29.10 43.34
C LEU A 8 -13.82 -27.71 43.43
N LEU A 9 -13.86 -27.09 44.62
CA LEU A 9 -13.16 -25.82 44.88
C LEU A 9 -11.65 -25.96 44.74
N ALA A 10 -11.07 -27.06 45.22
CA ALA A 10 -9.64 -27.35 45.04
C ALA A 10 -9.29 -27.57 43.56
N PHE A 11 -10.13 -28.24 42.78
CA PHE A 11 -9.92 -28.41 41.34
C PHE A 11 -10.02 -27.10 40.55
N LEU A 12 -10.96 -26.22 40.94
CA LEU A 12 -11.14 -24.90 40.33
C LEU A 12 -9.99 -23.93 40.69
N LEU A 13 -9.44 -24.05 41.90
CA LEU A 13 -8.24 -23.31 42.30
C LEU A 13 -6.98 -23.83 41.60
N LEU A 14 -6.87 -25.15 41.41
CA LEU A 14 -5.74 -25.76 40.72
C LEU A 14 -5.75 -25.42 39.22
N SER A 15 -6.92 -25.38 38.58
CA SER A 15 -7.04 -24.94 37.19
C SER A 15 -6.74 -23.44 37.05
N ALA A 16 -7.20 -22.61 37.98
CA ALA A 16 -6.89 -21.17 38.01
C ALA A 16 -5.38 -20.89 38.15
N PHE A 17 -4.64 -21.76 38.84
CA PHE A 17 -3.17 -21.64 38.96
C PHE A 17 -2.42 -21.97 37.66
N PHE A 18 -3.02 -22.75 36.76
CA PHE A 18 -2.43 -23.08 35.46
C PHE A 18 -2.73 -22.05 34.35
N VAL A 19 -3.72 -21.17 34.54
CA VAL A 19 -4.07 -20.12 33.55
C VAL A 19 -2.94 -19.10 33.33
N PRO A 20 -2.23 -18.59 34.36
CA PRO A 20 -1.11 -17.65 34.15
C PRO A 20 0.06 -18.23 33.37
N LEU A 21 0.30 -19.55 33.47
CA LEU A 21 1.32 -20.23 32.66
C LEU A 21 0.93 -20.25 31.18
N ALA A 22 -0.36 -20.44 30.86
CA ALA A 22 -0.86 -20.39 29.49
C ALA A 22 -0.81 -18.97 28.91
N VAL A 23 -1.06 -17.94 29.72
CA VAL A 23 -0.94 -16.53 29.31
C VAL A 23 0.51 -16.14 29.09
N SER A 24 1.46 -16.67 29.86
CA SER A 24 2.89 -16.36 29.72
C SER A 24 3.55 -17.03 28.50
N ALA A 25 2.89 -18.01 27.89
CA ALA A 25 3.28 -18.58 26.60
C ALA A 25 2.76 -17.77 25.41
N ALA A 26 1.94 -16.74 25.64
CA ALA A 26 1.53 -15.80 24.61
C ALA A 26 2.75 -14.99 24.16
N ARG A 27 3.14 -15.20 22.91
CA ARG A 27 4.25 -14.50 22.29
C ARG A 27 3.80 -13.05 22.07
N VAL A 28 4.52 -12.09 22.61
CA VAL A 28 4.34 -10.68 22.24
C VAL A 28 4.92 -10.54 20.84
N GLU A 29 4.08 -10.68 19.82
CA GLU A 29 4.46 -10.40 18.44
C GLU A 29 4.60 -8.88 18.31
N ILE A 30 5.84 -8.39 18.25
CA ILE A 30 6.10 -7.00 17.89
C ILE A 30 5.82 -6.90 16.38
N PRO A 31 4.75 -6.18 15.97
CA PRO A 31 4.44 -6.06 14.55
C PRO A 31 5.59 -5.33 13.86
N ASN A 32 6.13 -5.95 12.82
CA ASN A 32 7.20 -5.35 12.05
C ASN A 32 6.67 -4.08 11.36
N PRO A 33 7.30 -2.91 11.53
CA PRO A 33 6.89 -1.67 10.86
C PRO A 33 6.96 -1.77 9.33
N PHE A 34 7.66 -2.76 8.79
CA PHE A 34 7.75 -3.06 7.36
C PHE A 34 6.78 -4.16 6.90
N GLY A 35 5.93 -4.68 7.80
CA GLY A 35 4.93 -5.71 7.52
C GLY A 35 5.41 -7.14 7.78
N PRO A 36 4.50 -8.13 7.65
CA PRO A 36 4.75 -9.52 8.04
C PRO A 36 5.92 -10.17 7.29
N ASP A 37 6.05 -9.85 5.99
CA ASP A 37 7.09 -10.37 5.11
C ASP A 37 8.04 -9.25 4.68
N SER A 38 9.12 -9.03 5.42
CA SER A 38 10.11 -7.97 5.15
C SER A 38 11.25 -8.43 4.23
N THR A 39 10.92 -9.10 3.13
CA THR A 39 11.88 -9.41 2.07
C THR A 39 12.24 -8.14 1.30
N ILE A 40 13.47 -8.03 0.76
CA ILE A 40 13.88 -6.88 -0.06
C ILE A 40 12.86 -6.60 -1.19
N TRP A 41 12.35 -7.65 -1.83
CA TRP A 41 11.40 -7.54 -2.94
C TRP A 41 10.03 -6.98 -2.54
N THR A 42 9.51 -7.33 -1.37
CA THR A 42 8.20 -6.83 -0.89
C THR A 42 8.27 -5.36 -0.48
N ILE A 43 9.39 -4.96 0.13
CA ILE A 43 9.66 -3.56 0.49
C ILE A 43 9.80 -2.71 -0.78
N LEU A 44 10.53 -3.20 -1.79
CA LEU A 44 10.64 -2.52 -3.08
C LEU A 44 9.29 -2.40 -3.79
N GLY A 45 8.48 -3.46 -3.81
CA GLY A 45 7.13 -3.42 -4.38
C GLY A 45 6.25 -2.36 -3.71
N ARG A 46 6.30 -2.26 -2.37
CA ARG A 46 5.57 -1.23 -1.61
C ARG A 46 6.06 0.18 -1.93
N LEU A 47 7.38 0.38 -2.03
CA LEU A 47 7.97 1.67 -2.39
C LEU A 47 7.55 2.12 -3.80
N ILE A 48 7.57 1.19 -4.76
CA ILE A 48 7.14 1.45 -6.15
C ILE A 48 5.64 1.80 -6.18
N ASN A 49 4.80 1.05 -5.47
CA ASN A 49 3.37 1.33 -5.36
C ASN A 49 3.11 2.73 -4.75
N TRP A 50 3.84 3.09 -3.69
CA TRP A 50 3.72 4.42 -3.09
C TRP A 50 4.16 5.54 -4.05
N ALA A 51 5.27 5.35 -4.77
CA ALA A 51 5.74 6.28 -5.79
C ALA A 51 4.71 6.44 -6.93
N PHE A 52 4.04 5.35 -7.31
CA PHE A 52 2.97 5.37 -8.31
C PHE A 52 1.79 6.26 -7.87
N TYR A 53 1.35 6.14 -6.63
CA TYR A 53 0.25 6.98 -6.11
C TYR A 53 0.61 8.47 -6.11
N ILE A 54 1.84 8.80 -5.72
CA ILE A 54 2.33 10.19 -5.78
C ILE A 54 2.42 10.69 -7.21
N ALA A 55 2.94 9.88 -8.12
CA ALA A 55 3.07 10.24 -9.53
C ALA A 55 1.68 10.43 -10.16
N ALA A 56 0.70 9.58 -9.86
CA ALA A 56 -0.67 9.70 -10.32
C ALA A 56 -1.33 10.99 -9.80
N PHE A 57 -1.22 11.26 -8.50
CA PHE A 57 -1.75 12.48 -7.89
C PHE A 57 -1.06 13.74 -8.44
N GLY A 58 0.27 13.72 -8.57
CA GLY A 58 1.07 14.78 -9.15
C GLY A 58 0.72 15.04 -10.63
N GLY A 59 0.39 13.99 -11.38
CA GLY A 59 -0.09 14.11 -12.76
C GLY A 59 -1.38 14.91 -12.87
N VAL A 60 -2.34 14.68 -11.98
CA VAL A 60 -3.59 15.47 -11.92
C VAL A 60 -3.29 16.94 -11.64
N ILE A 61 -2.42 17.23 -10.68
CA ILE A 61 -2.00 18.61 -10.36
C ILE A 61 -1.32 19.26 -11.58
N ALA A 62 -0.43 18.55 -12.26
CA ALA A 62 0.26 19.05 -13.44
C ALA A 62 -0.72 19.43 -14.55
N ILE A 63 -1.77 18.63 -14.78
CA ILE A 63 -2.85 18.95 -15.73
C ILE A 63 -3.58 20.22 -15.30
N CYS A 64 -3.93 20.36 -14.02
CA CYS A 64 -4.60 21.57 -13.52
C CYS A 64 -3.74 22.82 -13.78
N VAL A 65 -2.45 22.77 -13.44
CA VAL A 65 -1.52 23.89 -13.67
C VAL A 65 -1.38 24.20 -15.15
N ALA A 66 -1.28 23.16 -15.99
CA ALA A 66 -1.23 23.31 -17.44
C ALA A 66 -2.47 24.01 -18.00
N ALA A 67 -3.65 23.60 -17.52
CA ALA A 67 -4.93 24.19 -17.90
C ALA A 67 -5.05 25.64 -17.45
N PHE A 68 -4.62 25.97 -16.22
CA PHE A 68 -4.61 27.36 -15.74
C PHE A 68 -3.72 28.25 -16.61
N ILE A 69 -2.50 27.82 -16.93
CA ILE A 69 -1.60 28.58 -17.80
C ILE A 69 -2.23 28.79 -19.18
N PHE A 70 -2.81 27.74 -19.75
CA PHE A 70 -3.46 27.82 -21.06
C PHE A 70 -4.66 28.78 -21.07
N LEU A 71 -5.55 28.70 -20.07
CA LEU A 71 -6.74 29.54 -19.99
C LEU A 71 -6.42 31.01 -19.69
N THR A 72 -5.41 31.27 -18.85
CA THR A 72 -4.97 32.63 -18.49
C THR A 72 -4.04 33.29 -19.51
N SER A 73 -3.78 32.63 -20.64
CA SER A 73 -2.82 33.12 -21.64
C SER A 73 -3.25 34.40 -22.36
N ALA A 74 -4.53 34.79 -22.31
CA ALA A 74 -5.05 36.06 -22.85
C ALA A 74 -4.64 36.38 -24.31
N GLY A 75 -4.38 35.36 -25.13
CA GLY A 75 -3.96 35.51 -26.53
C GLY A 75 -2.45 35.67 -26.75
N ASP A 76 -1.64 35.64 -25.68
CA ASP A 76 -0.17 35.62 -25.79
C ASP A 76 0.29 34.27 -26.40
N PRO A 77 0.88 34.28 -27.61
CA PRO A 77 1.25 33.06 -28.32
C PRO A 77 2.30 32.22 -27.57
N GLU A 78 3.16 32.86 -26.77
CA GLU A 78 4.19 32.15 -26.00
C GLU A 78 3.56 31.36 -24.85
N LYS A 79 2.62 31.97 -24.12
CA LYS A 79 1.90 31.33 -23.01
C LYS A 79 0.97 30.22 -23.49
N VAL A 80 0.30 30.42 -24.63
CA VAL A 80 -0.54 29.39 -25.25
C VAL A 80 0.30 28.18 -25.64
N LYS A 81 1.46 28.40 -26.28
CA LYS A 81 2.39 27.32 -26.65
C LYS A 81 2.91 26.59 -25.41
N LYS A 82 3.26 27.33 -24.36
CA LYS A 82 3.72 26.74 -23.09
C LYS A 82 2.64 25.88 -22.42
N GLY A 83 1.42 26.39 -22.29
CA GLY A 83 0.28 25.66 -21.73
C GLY A 83 0.00 24.37 -22.51
N ARG A 84 -0.05 24.46 -23.85
CA ARG A 84 -0.26 23.29 -24.71
C ARG A 84 0.84 22.23 -24.54
N ASN A 85 2.10 22.65 -24.52
CA ASN A 85 3.21 21.73 -24.29
C ASN A 85 3.10 21.07 -22.91
N LEU A 86 2.77 21.84 -21.87
CA LEU A 86 2.63 21.30 -20.51
C LEU A 86 1.51 20.26 -20.43
N ILE A 87 0.37 20.50 -21.09
CA ILE A 87 -0.74 19.53 -21.19
C ILE A 87 -0.25 18.25 -21.88
N THR A 88 0.44 18.37 -23.01
CA THR A 88 0.98 17.20 -23.75
C THR A 88 1.92 16.38 -22.88
N TRP A 89 2.85 17.02 -22.18
CA TRP A 89 3.77 16.34 -21.28
C TRP A 89 3.07 15.68 -20.09
N ALA A 90 2.06 16.33 -19.51
CA ALA A 90 1.27 15.76 -18.43
C ALA A 90 0.50 14.51 -18.87
N ILE A 91 -0.10 14.53 -20.07
CA ILE A 91 -0.80 13.38 -20.66
C ILE A 91 0.18 12.23 -20.91
N ILE A 92 1.34 12.51 -21.52
CA ILE A 92 2.37 11.48 -21.77
C ILE A 92 2.84 10.87 -20.44
N GLY A 93 3.10 11.69 -19.41
CA GLY A 93 3.50 11.21 -18.09
C GLY A 93 2.48 10.26 -17.48
N ILE A 94 1.19 10.61 -17.55
CA ILE A 94 0.11 9.73 -17.08
C ILE A 94 0.08 8.43 -17.87
N ILE A 95 0.14 8.49 -19.20
CA ILE A 95 0.14 7.29 -20.06
C ILE A 95 1.30 6.35 -19.68
N VAL A 96 2.50 6.89 -19.48
CA VAL A 96 3.68 6.11 -19.09
C VAL A 96 3.49 5.43 -17.73
N ILE A 97 2.92 6.14 -16.76
CA ILE A 97 2.59 5.58 -15.44
C ILE A 97 1.65 4.38 -15.60
N PHE A 98 0.54 4.53 -16.32
CA PHE A 98 -0.41 3.44 -16.57
C PHE A 98 0.21 2.26 -17.34
N LEU A 99 1.02 2.55 -18.36
CA LEU A 99 1.73 1.53 -19.13
C LEU A 99 2.72 0.73 -18.30
N SER A 100 3.41 1.36 -17.34
CA SER A 100 4.38 0.68 -16.48
C SER A 100 3.76 -0.54 -15.79
N LYS A 101 2.60 -0.37 -15.15
CA LYS A 101 1.87 -1.50 -14.53
C LYS A 101 1.25 -2.44 -15.55
N GLY A 102 0.67 -1.89 -16.63
CA GLY A 102 0.02 -2.70 -17.67
C GLY A 102 0.98 -3.69 -18.34
N ILE A 103 2.18 -3.24 -18.69
CA ILE A 103 3.21 -4.07 -19.35
C ILE A 103 3.71 -5.16 -18.39
N ILE A 104 3.97 -4.83 -17.12
CA ILE A 104 4.43 -5.81 -16.13
C ILE A 104 3.37 -6.91 -15.94
N ASN A 105 2.09 -6.52 -15.80
CA ASN A 105 1.01 -7.48 -15.61
C ASN A 105 0.82 -8.37 -16.84
N LEU A 106 0.86 -7.80 -18.04
CA LEU A 106 0.79 -8.55 -19.30
C LEU A 106 1.96 -9.53 -19.42
N LEU A 107 3.17 -9.11 -19.06
CA LEU A 107 4.35 -9.96 -19.12
C LEU A 107 4.24 -11.13 -18.13
N LEU A 108 3.76 -10.88 -16.91
CA LEU A 108 3.54 -11.92 -15.90
C LEU A 108 2.48 -12.93 -16.34
N GLU A 109 1.39 -12.45 -16.95
CA GLU A 109 0.32 -13.29 -17.51
C GLU A 109 0.83 -14.19 -18.63
N ILE A 110 1.61 -13.65 -19.57
CA ILE A 110 2.21 -14.42 -20.67
C ILE A 110 3.22 -15.44 -20.16
N LEU A 111 3.96 -15.11 -19.09
CA LEU A 111 4.95 -16.02 -18.50
C LEU A 111 4.31 -17.13 -17.65
N GLY A 112 2.99 -17.15 -17.48
CA GLY A 112 2.30 -18.11 -16.62
C GLY A 112 2.68 -17.98 -15.14
N ALA A 113 3.29 -16.86 -14.76
CA ALA A 113 3.60 -16.57 -13.38
C ALA A 113 2.32 -16.02 -12.74
N GLU A 114 1.62 -16.84 -11.97
CA GLU A 114 0.55 -16.41 -11.05
C GLU A 114 1.12 -15.55 -9.90
N ALA A 115 1.97 -14.57 -10.21
CA ALA A 115 2.46 -13.61 -9.24
C ALA A 115 1.42 -12.50 -9.12
N ARG A 116 0.42 -12.75 -8.27
CA ARG A 116 -0.50 -11.73 -7.76
C ARG A 116 0.31 -10.74 -6.92
N ILE A 117 0.86 -9.71 -7.56
CA ILE A 117 1.50 -8.59 -6.86
C ILE A 117 0.37 -7.72 -6.29
N GLU A 118 0.03 -7.93 -5.02
CA GLU A 118 -0.63 -6.90 -4.20
C GLU A 118 0.40 -5.99 -3.55
#